data_AF-A0A2G2WFL4-F1
#
_entry.id   AF-A0A2G2WFL4-F1
#
_cell.length_a   1.000
_cell.length_b   1.000
_cell.length_c   1.000
_cell.angle_alpha   90.00
_cell.angle_beta   90.00
_cell.angle_gamma   90.00
#
_symmetry.space_group_name_H-M   'P 1'
#
loop_
_entity.id
_entity.type
_entity.pdbx_description
1 polymer ?
#
loop_
_entity_poly.entity_id
_entity_poly.type
_entity_poly.pdbx_seq_one_letter_code
_entity_poly.pdbx_strand_id
1 'polypeptide(L)'
;MVVVIQIIMTSELFNLLRRTDEDRCLPGFRLLNWTCLVYTNVKEEDIQVSVWSVCASFTVANILEGIFWFLLPASLIAMNDVAAYFFGFFFGKTPLIKLSPKKTWEGFIGASIATMITAFLDLSTGWLECDPGPLFKPEYYSIAGSIQWFPLKEISILPVQWHALCLGLFASIIAPFGGFFASGFKRAFKIKDFGYYIPGHGGFTDRMDCQMVMAIFVYIYYQSFVPQDYSVDMILDQIVRNLSFEDQKKLYYRLSQIFRQKQMESY
;
A
#
# COMPACT_ATOMS: atom_id res chain seq x y z
N MET A 1 0.24 -14.36 17.83
CA MET A 1 1.66 -14.25 17.40
C MET A 1 1.83 -13.44 16.11
N VAL A 2 0.94 -13.58 15.11
CA VAL A 2 0.86 -12.66 13.95
C VAL A 2 0.68 -11.21 14.43
N VAL A 3 -0.24 -10.99 15.37
CA VAL A 3 -0.43 -9.70 16.06
C VAL A 3 0.82 -9.26 16.83
N VAL A 4 1.60 -10.18 17.42
CA VAL A 4 2.81 -9.84 18.19
C VAL A 4 3.97 -9.46 17.26
N ILE A 5 4.11 -10.13 16.11
CA ILE A 5 5.13 -9.79 15.10
C ILE A 5 4.73 -8.51 14.35
N GLN A 6 3.44 -8.32 14.04
CA GLN A 6 2.93 -7.04 13.55
C GLN A 6 3.13 -5.94 14.57
N ILE A 7 2.88 -6.16 15.88
CA ILE A 7 3.17 -5.19 16.94
C ILE A 7 4.68 -4.91 17.04
N ILE A 8 5.56 -5.92 16.92
CA ILE A 8 7.01 -5.72 16.98
C ILE A 8 7.49 -4.96 15.75
N MET A 9 7.04 -5.31 14.54
CA MET A 9 7.36 -4.57 13.31
C MET A 9 6.77 -3.17 13.32
N THR A 10 5.53 -2.99 13.79
CA THR A 10 4.92 -1.68 13.99
C THR A 10 5.69 -0.91 15.06
N SER A 11 6.21 -1.53 16.12
CA SER A 11 7.01 -0.86 17.15
C SER A 11 8.40 -0.45 16.65
N GLU A 12 9.05 -1.27 15.82
CA GLU A 12 10.32 -0.98 15.14
C GLU A 12 10.11 0.12 14.09
N LEU A 13 9.05 0.02 13.28
CA LEU A 13 8.66 1.03 12.30
C LEU A 13 8.25 2.35 12.98
N PHE A 14 7.58 2.30 14.13
CA PHE A 14 7.22 3.48 14.93
C PHE A 14 8.44 4.06 15.64
N ASN A 15 9.42 3.25 16.05
CA ASN A 15 10.74 3.71 16.53
C ASN A 15 11.53 4.41 15.40
N LEU A 16 11.46 3.88 14.18
CA LEU A 16 12.09 4.47 12.99
C LEU A 16 11.36 5.75 12.54
N LEU A 17 10.03 5.76 12.53
CA LEU A 17 9.21 6.95 12.24
C LEU A 17 9.39 8.05 13.28
N ARG A 18 9.47 7.71 14.58
CA ARG A 18 9.79 8.67 15.64
C ARG A 18 11.17 9.29 15.45
N ARG A 19 12.15 8.51 15.00
CA ARG A 19 13.47 9.02 14.58
C ARG A 19 13.43 9.86 13.30
N THR A 20 12.45 9.63 12.43
CA THR A 20 12.31 10.38 11.17
C THR A 20 11.59 11.72 11.38
N ASP A 21 10.67 11.81 12.35
CA ASP A 21 10.02 13.08 12.75
C ASP A 21 10.96 14.01 13.54
N GLU A 22 11.95 13.45 14.26
CA GLU A 22 13.04 14.24 14.89
C GLU A 22 14.01 14.87 13.87
N ASP A 23 14.08 14.36 12.64
CA ASP A 23 14.99 14.83 11.58
C ASP A 23 14.23 15.50 10.43
N ARG A 24 13.35 16.46 10.77
CA ARG A 24 12.64 17.31 9.80
C ARG A 24 13.59 18.34 9.13
N CYS A 25 14.74 17.90 8.60
CA CYS A 25 15.71 18.79 7.97
C CYS A 25 16.77 18.10 7.07
N LEU A 26 16.43 17.16 6.18
CA LEU A 26 17.40 16.72 5.15
C LEU A 26 16.81 16.57 3.73
N PRO A 27 17.50 17.11 2.70
CA PRO A 27 17.02 17.17 1.33
C PRO A 27 17.25 15.86 0.58
N GLY A 28 16.28 15.49 -0.26
CA GLY A 28 16.49 14.79 -1.53
C GLY A 28 17.37 13.54 -1.54
N PHE A 29 16.70 12.38 -1.52
CA PHE A 29 16.91 11.33 -2.53
C PHE A 29 18.36 11.08 -2.98
N ARG A 30 19.16 10.42 -2.13
CA ARG A 30 20.38 9.70 -2.54
C ARG A 30 20.23 8.18 -2.55
N LEU A 31 19.03 7.64 -2.28
CA LEU A 31 18.78 6.19 -2.29
C LEU A 31 18.64 5.59 -3.69
N LEU A 32 18.31 6.38 -4.72
CA LEU A 32 18.17 5.86 -6.09
C LEU A 32 19.51 5.53 -6.77
N ASN A 33 20.62 6.11 -6.27
CA ASN A 33 21.94 5.89 -6.87
C ASN A 33 22.59 4.57 -6.38
N TRP A 34 22.15 4.05 -5.24
CA TRP A 34 22.59 2.75 -4.73
C TRP A 34 21.92 1.58 -5.47
N THR A 35 20.69 1.77 -5.96
CA THR A 35 19.95 0.75 -6.69
C THR A 35 20.58 0.43 -8.07
N CYS A 36 21.32 1.37 -8.67
CA CYS A 36 22.02 1.15 -9.95
C CYS A 36 23.43 0.56 -9.82
N LEU A 37 24.11 0.68 -8.67
CA LEU A 37 25.50 0.26 -8.50
C LEU A 37 25.68 -1.24 -8.18
N VAL A 38 24.60 -1.94 -7.81
CA VAL A 38 24.62 -3.39 -7.53
C VAL A 38 24.50 -4.24 -8.81
N TYR A 39 24.24 -3.61 -9.97
CA TYR A 39 23.93 -4.30 -11.22
C TYR A 39 25.12 -4.99 -11.93
N THR A 40 26.36 -4.90 -11.42
CA THR A 40 27.54 -5.33 -12.19
C THR A 40 28.24 -6.62 -11.75
N ASN A 41 27.84 -7.30 -10.67
CA ASN A 41 28.39 -8.63 -10.34
C ASN A 41 27.42 -9.40 -9.43
N VAL A 42 26.54 -10.20 -10.02
CA VAL A 42 25.43 -10.84 -9.29
C VAL A 42 25.73 -12.33 -9.01
N LYS A 43 25.97 -12.66 -7.74
CA LYS A 43 25.77 -14.02 -7.21
C LYS A 43 24.31 -14.19 -6.76
N GLU A 44 23.86 -15.43 -6.59
CA GLU A 44 22.46 -15.78 -6.26
C GLU A 44 21.96 -15.09 -4.95
N GLU A 45 22.87 -14.81 -4.02
CA GLU A 45 22.63 -14.06 -2.78
C GLU A 45 22.36 -12.56 -3.03
N ASP A 46 22.92 -11.98 -4.09
CA ASP A 46 22.79 -10.56 -4.46
C ASP A 46 21.43 -10.25 -5.11
N ILE A 47 20.79 -11.24 -5.75
CA ILE A 47 19.45 -11.09 -6.35
C ILE A 47 18.40 -10.87 -5.26
N GLN A 48 18.47 -11.67 -4.20
CA GLN A 48 17.50 -11.60 -3.11
C GLN A 48 17.60 -10.26 -2.39
N VAL A 49 18.82 -9.81 -2.05
CA VAL A 49 19.07 -8.50 -1.44
C VAL A 49 18.55 -7.35 -2.31
N SER A 50 18.74 -7.43 -3.63
CA SER A 50 18.25 -6.42 -4.58
C SER A 50 16.72 -6.35 -4.59
N VAL A 51 16.03 -7.49 -4.63
CA VAL A 51 14.56 -7.55 -4.59
C VAL A 51 14.03 -6.94 -3.30
N TRP A 52 14.58 -7.31 -2.14
CA TRP A 52 14.17 -6.76 -0.85
C TRP A 52 14.39 -5.25 -0.74
N SER A 53 15.50 -4.74 -1.26
CA SER A 53 15.80 -3.30 -1.29
C SER A 53 14.76 -2.52 -2.10
N VAL A 54 14.36 -3.05 -3.26
CA VAL A 54 13.30 -2.45 -4.09
C VAL A 54 11.95 -2.48 -3.34
N CYS A 55 11.61 -3.60 -2.69
CA CYS A 55 10.38 -3.71 -1.89
C CYS A 55 10.33 -2.71 -0.74
N ALA A 56 11.44 -2.56 -0.02
CA ALA A 56 11.56 -1.64 1.09
C ALA A 56 11.38 -0.19 0.60
N SER A 57 11.92 0.15 -0.57
CA SER A 57 11.77 1.48 -1.17
C SER A 57 10.30 1.84 -1.44
N PHE A 58 9.53 0.94 -2.03
CA PHE A 58 8.08 1.17 -2.25
C PHE A 58 7.29 1.19 -0.94
N THR A 59 7.64 0.35 0.02
CA THR A 59 6.99 0.33 1.34
C THR A 59 7.21 1.65 2.07
N VAL A 60 8.45 2.14 2.07
CA VAL A 60 8.80 3.45 2.65
C VAL A 60 8.06 4.57 1.92
N ALA A 61 8.01 4.54 0.58
CA ALA A 61 7.27 5.54 -0.19
C ALA A 61 5.79 5.57 0.22
N ASN A 62 5.12 4.43 0.34
CA ASN A 62 3.72 4.37 0.80
C ASN A 62 3.54 4.89 2.23
N ILE A 63 4.49 4.63 3.13
CA ILE A 63 4.44 5.16 4.50
C ILE A 63 4.58 6.69 4.52
N LEU A 64 5.46 7.25 3.69
CA LEU A 64 5.68 8.69 3.60
C LEU A 64 4.46 9.44 3.08
N GLU A 65 3.71 8.83 2.15
CA GLU A 65 2.43 9.37 1.66
C GLU A 65 1.30 9.26 2.71
N GLY A 66 1.47 8.37 3.69
CA GLY A 66 0.58 8.26 4.83
C GLY A 66 0.56 6.84 5.38
N ILE A 67 0.65 6.70 6.70
CA ILE A 67 0.70 5.39 7.36
C ILE A 67 -0.51 4.48 7.02
N PHE A 68 -1.65 5.09 6.69
CA PHE A 68 -2.84 4.40 6.21
C PHE A 68 -2.58 3.55 4.95
N TRP A 69 -1.84 4.10 3.98
CA TRP A 69 -1.51 3.42 2.71
C TRP A 69 -0.54 2.26 2.90
N PHE A 70 0.06 2.12 4.08
CA PHE A 70 0.82 0.93 4.44
C PHE A 70 -0.01 -0.05 5.28
N LEU A 71 -0.64 0.43 6.35
CA LEU A 71 -1.30 -0.43 7.34
C LEU A 71 -2.53 -1.14 6.78
N LEU A 72 -3.37 -0.46 6.00
CA LEU A 72 -4.59 -1.06 5.46
C LEU A 72 -4.26 -2.20 4.46
N PRO A 73 -3.45 -1.99 3.41
CA PRO A 73 -3.02 -3.08 2.54
C PRO A 73 -2.38 -4.27 3.28
N ALA A 74 -1.54 -3.98 4.28
CA ALA A 74 -0.89 -5.01 5.07
C ALA A 74 -1.89 -5.82 5.91
N SER A 75 -2.88 -5.15 6.53
CA SER A 75 -3.94 -5.81 7.29
C SER A 75 -4.84 -6.66 6.40
N LEU A 76 -5.20 -6.17 5.20
CA LEU A 76 -6.02 -6.89 4.24
C LEU A 76 -5.37 -8.19 3.76
N ILE A 77 -4.07 -8.19 3.52
CA ILE A 77 -3.34 -9.44 3.18
C ILE A 77 -3.34 -10.41 4.34
N ALA A 78 -3.04 -9.94 5.56
CA ALA A 78 -3.03 -10.79 6.74
C ALA A 78 -4.41 -11.41 6.98
N MET A 79 -5.47 -10.63 6.81
CA MET A 79 -6.86 -11.09 6.92
C MET A 79 -7.22 -12.06 5.80
N ASN A 80 -6.75 -11.82 4.57
CA ASN A 80 -6.94 -12.75 3.46
C ASN A 80 -6.32 -14.12 3.75
N ASP A 81 -5.07 -14.15 4.23
CA ASP A 81 -4.37 -15.41 4.55
C ASP A 81 -5.07 -16.18 5.69
N VAL A 82 -5.50 -15.47 6.73
CA VAL A 82 -6.26 -16.08 7.85
C VAL A 82 -7.60 -16.63 7.37
N ALA A 83 -8.33 -15.87 6.55
CA ALA A 83 -9.61 -16.31 6.00
C ALA A 83 -9.42 -17.48 5.03
N ALA A 84 -8.40 -17.46 4.17
CA ALA A 84 -8.09 -18.54 3.25
C ALA A 84 -7.77 -19.84 3.99
N TYR A 85 -7.04 -19.74 5.11
CA TYR A 85 -6.78 -20.87 5.98
C TYR A 85 -8.07 -21.39 6.64
N PHE A 86 -8.89 -20.49 7.20
CA PHE A 86 -10.13 -20.87 7.88
C PHE A 86 -11.11 -21.56 6.91
N PHE A 87 -11.46 -20.90 5.81
CA PHE A 87 -12.37 -21.48 4.81
C PHE A 87 -11.77 -22.69 4.10
N GLY A 88 -10.45 -22.70 3.87
CA GLY A 88 -9.74 -23.85 3.31
C GLY A 88 -9.77 -25.07 4.24
N PHE A 89 -9.68 -24.87 5.56
CA PHE A 89 -9.73 -25.95 6.54
C PHE A 89 -11.13 -26.58 6.65
N PHE A 90 -12.18 -25.76 6.71
CA PHE A 90 -13.55 -26.26 6.89
C PHE A 90 -14.22 -26.76 5.60
N PHE A 91 -13.96 -26.08 4.48
CA PHE A 91 -14.69 -26.30 3.22
C PHE A 91 -13.79 -26.75 2.06
N GLY A 92 -12.48 -26.80 2.26
CA GLY A 92 -11.52 -27.10 1.20
C GLY A 92 -11.63 -28.53 0.69
N LYS A 93 -11.99 -28.68 -0.59
CA LYS A 93 -12.06 -29.97 -1.28
C LYS A 93 -11.25 -29.98 -2.57
N THR A 94 -11.23 -28.84 -3.27
CA THR A 94 -10.60 -28.74 -4.59
C THR A 94 -9.29 -27.95 -4.53
N PRO A 95 -8.13 -28.56 -4.85
CA PRO A 95 -6.85 -27.85 -4.82
C PRO A 95 -6.80 -26.79 -5.93
N LEU A 96 -6.28 -25.60 -5.59
CA LEU A 96 -6.19 -24.45 -6.50
C LEU A 96 -5.11 -24.65 -7.57
N ILE A 97 -3.91 -25.09 -7.15
CA ILE A 97 -2.75 -25.27 -8.02
C ILE A 97 -2.07 -26.59 -7.64
N LYS A 98 -1.71 -27.43 -8.64
CA LYS A 98 -1.02 -28.72 -8.43
C LYS A 98 0.29 -28.57 -7.64
N LEU A 99 0.96 -27.43 -7.82
CA LEU A 99 2.12 -27.05 -7.05
C LEU A 99 1.75 -26.95 -5.56
N SER A 100 0.67 -26.27 -5.16
CA SER A 100 0.32 -26.13 -3.74
C SER A 100 -0.96 -26.90 -3.37
N PRO A 101 -0.86 -28.21 -3.07
CA PRO A 101 -2.04 -29.05 -2.83
C PRO A 101 -2.83 -28.66 -1.57
N LYS A 102 -2.24 -27.89 -0.65
CA LYS A 102 -2.91 -27.41 0.57
C LYS A 102 -3.77 -26.17 0.35
N LYS A 103 -3.60 -25.46 -0.76
CA LYS A 103 -4.40 -24.26 -1.07
C LYS A 103 -5.58 -24.66 -1.95
N THR A 104 -6.79 -24.28 -1.55
CA THR A 104 -8.04 -24.74 -2.18
C THR A 104 -8.82 -23.60 -2.83
N TRP A 105 -9.66 -23.91 -3.83
CA TRP A 105 -10.54 -22.92 -4.45
C TRP A 105 -11.57 -22.37 -3.46
N GLU A 106 -12.11 -23.21 -2.59
CA GLU A 106 -13.10 -22.80 -1.59
C GLU A 106 -12.49 -21.83 -0.58
N GLY A 107 -11.24 -22.09 -0.16
CA GLY A 107 -10.48 -21.20 0.70
C GLY A 107 -10.22 -19.85 0.03
N PHE A 108 -9.82 -19.86 -1.24
CA PHE A 108 -9.57 -18.64 -2.02
C PHE A 108 -10.83 -17.76 -2.16
N ILE A 109 -11.97 -18.36 -2.55
CA ILE A 109 -13.23 -17.63 -2.71
C ILE A 109 -13.74 -17.09 -1.36
N GLY A 110 -13.69 -17.91 -0.30
CA GLY A 110 -14.08 -17.48 1.04
C GLY A 110 -13.21 -16.33 1.57
N ALA A 111 -11.90 -16.40 1.32
CA ALA A 111 -10.97 -15.33 1.65
C ALA A 111 -11.29 -14.03 0.90
N SER A 112 -11.60 -14.11 -0.39
CA SER A 112 -11.95 -12.92 -1.18
C SER A 112 -13.18 -12.22 -0.63
N ILE A 113 -14.25 -12.96 -0.33
CA ILE A 113 -15.46 -12.38 0.26
C ILE A 113 -15.17 -11.75 1.62
N ALA A 114 -14.45 -12.45 2.50
CA ALA A 114 -14.10 -11.95 3.83
C ALA A 114 -13.19 -10.70 3.76
N THR A 115 -12.26 -10.66 2.82
CA THR A 115 -11.35 -9.52 2.61
C THR A 115 -12.11 -8.29 2.12
N MET A 116 -13.07 -8.47 1.20
CA MET A 116 -13.91 -7.36 0.72
C MET A 116 -14.80 -6.78 1.83
N ILE A 117 -15.38 -7.64 2.66
CA ILE A 117 -16.16 -7.22 3.83
C ILE A 117 -15.25 -6.46 4.81
N THR A 118 -14.06 -7.00 5.08
CA THR A 118 -13.08 -6.36 5.95
C THR A 118 -12.63 -5.01 5.38
N ALA A 119 -12.35 -4.90 4.09
CA ALA A 119 -11.97 -3.64 3.46
C ALA A 119 -13.04 -2.56 3.56
N PHE A 120 -14.32 -2.95 3.52
CA PHE A 120 -15.43 -1.99 3.66
C PHE A 120 -15.65 -1.54 5.11
N LEU A 121 -15.47 -2.46 6.07
CA LEU A 121 -15.75 -2.23 7.50
C LEU A 121 -14.54 -1.69 8.27
N ASP A 122 -13.32 -2.11 7.90
CA ASP A 122 -12.06 -1.76 8.55
C ASP A 122 -11.58 -0.39 8.05
N LEU A 123 -12.33 0.63 8.46
CA LEU A 123 -11.90 2.01 8.44
C LEU A 123 -11.89 2.50 9.87
N SER A 124 -11.04 1.87 10.70
CA SER A 124 -10.79 2.32 12.06
C SER A 124 -10.16 3.72 12.05
N THR A 125 -10.99 4.74 11.82
CA THR A 125 -10.70 6.17 11.99
C THR A 125 -10.40 6.52 13.45
N GLY A 126 -10.63 5.58 14.37
CA GLY A 126 -10.37 5.74 15.81
C GLY A 126 -8.90 5.97 16.20
N TRP A 127 -7.96 5.86 15.25
CA TRP A 127 -6.53 6.15 15.49
C TRP A 127 -6.06 7.50 14.94
N LEU A 128 -6.89 8.23 14.18
CA LEU A 128 -6.55 9.57 13.72
C LEU A 128 -6.96 10.59 14.79
N GLU A 129 -6.00 10.97 15.64
CA GLU A 129 -6.16 12.09 16.60
C GLU A 129 -6.18 13.47 15.92
N CYS A 130 -5.80 13.56 14.63
CA CYS A 130 -5.74 14.80 13.85
C CYS A 130 -6.92 14.96 12.88
N ASP A 131 -7.21 16.19 12.45
CA ASP A 131 -8.28 16.51 11.48
C ASP A 131 -8.10 15.65 10.22
N PRO A 132 -9.00 14.68 9.99
CA PRO A 132 -8.85 13.75 8.90
C PRO A 132 -8.97 14.48 7.56
N GLY A 133 -8.05 14.22 6.64
CA GLY A 133 -8.06 14.81 5.29
C GLY A 133 -9.40 14.57 4.57
N PRO A 134 -9.68 15.27 3.46
CA PRO A 134 -10.99 15.25 2.79
C PRO A 134 -11.48 13.82 2.45
N LEU A 135 -10.56 12.89 2.15
CA LEU A 135 -10.87 11.48 1.88
C LEU A 135 -11.54 10.73 3.03
N PHE A 136 -11.36 11.20 4.26
CA PHE A 136 -11.84 10.57 5.50
C PHE A 136 -13.05 11.29 6.09
N LYS A 137 -13.58 12.32 5.41
CA LYS A 137 -14.81 13.00 5.81
C LYS A 137 -16.01 12.23 5.27
N PRO A 138 -17.02 11.93 6.11
CA PRO A 138 -18.18 11.15 5.67
C PRO A 138 -19.04 11.97 4.71
N GLU A 139 -19.40 11.36 3.57
CA GLU A 139 -20.42 11.87 2.67
C GLU A 139 -21.76 11.18 2.99
N TYR A 140 -22.82 11.97 3.10
CA TYR A 140 -24.15 11.48 3.44
C TYR A 140 -24.98 11.30 2.17
N TYR A 141 -25.42 10.07 1.92
CA TYR A 141 -26.30 9.74 0.80
C TYR A 141 -27.72 9.49 1.33
N SER A 142 -28.68 10.30 0.89
CA SER A 142 -30.10 10.10 1.19
C SER A 142 -30.67 9.04 0.25
N ILE A 143 -31.14 7.91 0.80
CA ILE A 143 -31.77 6.86 0.00
C ILE A 143 -33.19 7.31 -0.35
N ALA A 144 -33.38 7.82 -1.56
CA ALA A 144 -34.70 8.12 -2.11
C ALA A 144 -35.40 6.82 -2.55
N GLY A 145 -35.97 6.10 -1.59
CA GLY A 145 -36.71 4.87 -1.87
C GLY A 145 -37.13 4.18 -0.59
N SER A 146 -38.40 4.32 -0.22
CA SER A 146 -39.01 3.66 0.94
C SER A 146 -39.09 2.15 0.73
N ILE A 147 -38.01 1.42 1.02
CA ILE A 147 -38.10 0.00 1.35
C ILE A 147 -38.59 -0.04 2.80
N GLN A 148 -39.89 -0.21 2.98
CA GLN A 148 -40.62 -0.14 4.26
C GLN A 148 -40.11 -1.10 5.35
N TRP A 149 -39.15 -1.97 5.03
CA TRP A 149 -38.62 -3.01 5.91
C TRP A 149 -37.21 -2.71 6.48
N PHE A 150 -36.49 -1.71 5.97
CA PHE A 150 -35.17 -1.32 6.50
C PHE A 150 -35.20 0.12 7.04
N PRO A 151 -34.91 0.35 8.34
CA PRO A 151 -34.98 1.68 8.96
C PRO A 151 -33.75 2.57 8.68
N LEU A 152 -33.02 2.33 7.59
CA LEU A 152 -31.83 3.11 7.22
C LEU A 152 -32.24 4.27 6.31
N LYS A 153 -32.41 5.47 6.89
CA LYS A 153 -32.73 6.71 6.15
C LYS A 153 -31.50 7.37 5.52
N GLU A 154 -30.33 7.17 6.13
CA GLU A 154 -29.08 7.79 5.71
C GLU A 154 -27.95 6.77 5.85
N ILE A 155 -27.08 6.69 4.84
CA ILE A 155 -25.84 5.93 4.90
C ILE A 155 -24.69 6.93 4.78
N SER A 156 -23.80 6.92 5.77
CA SER A 156 -22.53 7.63 5.72
C SER A 156 -21.50 6.74 5.04
N ILE A 157 -21.02 7.16 3.87
CA ILE A 157 -19.94 6.47 3.15
C ILE A 157 -18.74 7.41 3.14
N LEU A 158 -17.56 6.92 3.51
CA LEU A 158 -16.33 7.69 3.40
C LEU A 158 -15.73 7.46 2.01
N PRO A 159 -15.25 8.50 1.29
CA PRO A 159 -14.59 8.35 -0.01
C PRO A 159 -13.46 7.32 0.01
N VAL A 160 -12.71 7.26 1.11
CA VAL A 160 -11.64 6.27 1.33
C VAL A 160 -12.11 4.80 1.31
N GLN A 161 -13.39 4.51 1.55
CA GLN A 161 -13.95 3.15 1.44
C GLN A 161 -13.84 2.61 0.02
N TRP A 162 -13.98 3.47 -0.99
CA TRP A 162 -13.81 3.06 -2.39
C TRP A 162 -12.38 2.65 -2.68
N HIS A 163 -11.40 3.39 -2.15
CA HIS A 163 -9.99 2.99 -2.23
C HIS A 163 -9.73 1.69 -1.49
N ALA A 164 -10.28 1.53 -0.28
CA ALA A 164 -10.15 0.31 0.50
C ALA A 164 -10.70 -0.91 -0.24
N LEU A 165 -11.86 -0.80 -0.91
CA LEU A 165 -12.44 -1.86 -1.74
C LEU A 165 -11.54 -2.21 -2.92
N CYS A 166 -10.98 -1.23 -3.63
CA CYS A 166 -10.02 -1.47 -4.71
C CYS A 166 -8.78 -2.23 -4.21
N LEU A 167 -8.23 -1.79 -3.08
CA LEU A 167 -7.07 -2.42 -2.44
C LEU A 167 -7.41 -3.85 -1.96
N GLY A 168 -8.59 -4.06 -1.38
CA GLY A 168 -9.09 -5.37 -0.95
C GLY A 168 -9.32 -6.35 -2.10
N LEU A 169 -9.81 -5.85 -3.24
CA LEU A 169 -9.98 -6.65 -4.44
C LEU A 169 -8.62 -7.11 -4.99
N PHE A 170 -7.64 -6.20 -5.04
CA PHE A 170 -6.28 -6.55 -5.45
C PHE A 170 -5.62 -7.52 -4.46
N ALA A 171 -5.73 -7.25 -3.15
CA ALA A 171 -5.17 -8.05 -2.08
C ALA A 171 -5.74 -9.48 -2.04
N SER A 172 -6.99 -9.66 -2.46
CA SER A 172 -7.63 -10.98 -2.48
C SER A 172 -7.43 -11.75 -3.77
N ILE A 173 -7.40 -11.08 -4.92
CA ILE A 173 -7.31 -11.76 -6.20
C ILE A 173 -5.86 -11.90 -6.65
N ILE A 174 -5.10 -10.80 -6.66
CA ILE A 174 -3.80 -10.73 -7.34
C ILE A 174 -2.66 -10.98 -6.36
N ALA A 175 -2.68 -10.35 -5.18
CA ALA A 175 -1.57 -10.47 -4.22
C ALA A 175 -1.22 -11.92 -3.80
N PRO A 176 -2.17 -12.86 -3.63
CA PRO A 176 -1.84 -14.24 -3.27
C PRO A 176 -1.00 -14.98 -4.33
N PHE A 177 -1.00 -14.49 -5.58
CA PHE A 177 -0.14 -15.00 -6.64
C PHE A 177 1.34 -14.67 -6.46
N GLY A 178 1.70 -13.61 -5.72
CA GLY A 178 3.08 -13.36 -5.31
C GLY A 178 3.66 -14.52 -4.52
N GLY A 179 2.92 -14.99 -3.50
CA GLY A 179 3.31 -16.17 -2.72
C GLY A 179 3.32 -17.48 -3.52
N PHE A 180 2.47 -17.61 -4.55
CA PHE A 180 2.52 -18.77 -5.47
C PHE A 180 3.78 -18.76 -6.33
N PHE A 181 4.16 -17.60 -6.86
CA PHE A 181 5.36 -17.43 -7.67
C PHE A 181 6.61 -17.77 -6.87
N ALA A 182 6.75 -17.21 -5.67
CA ALA A 182 7.87 -17.51 -4.78
C ALA A 182 7.93 -19.00 -4.38
N SER A 183 6.77 -19.58 -4.04
CA SER A 183 6.67 -21.02 -3.77
C SER A 183 7.08 -21.89 -4.97
N GLY A 184 6.81 -21.43 -6.20
CA GLY A 184 7.21 -22.13 -7.41
C GLY A 184 8.69 -21.99 -7.72
N PHE A 185 9.23 -20.78 -7.55
CA PHE A 185 10.66 -20.49 -7.70
C PHE A 185 11.48 -21.39 -6.77
N LYS A 186 11.15 -21.45 -5.47
CA LYS A 186 11.81 -22.34 -4.49
C LYS A 186 11.92 -23.79 -4.95
N ARG A 187 10.84 -24.32 -5.55
CA ARG A 187 10.78 -25.71 -6.01
C ARG A 187 11.63 -25.96 -7.26
N ALA A 188 11.73 -24.97 -8.14
CA ALA A 188 12.59 -25.05 -9.32
C ALA A 188 14.07 -25.22 -8.93
N PHE A 189 14.50 -24.56 -7.84
CA PHE A 189 15.87 -24.66 -7.32
C PHE A 189 16.08 -25.78 -6.28
N LYS A 190 15.04 -26.57 -5.97
CA LYS A 190 15.06 -27.60 -4.90
C LYS A 190 15.44 -27.04 -3.51
N ILE A 191 15.30 -25.74 -3.30
CA ILE A 191 15.53 -25.07 -2.02
C ILE A 191 14.18 -25.00 -1.31
N LYS A 192 14.09 -25.54 -0.09
CA LYS A 192 12.80 -25.64 0.63
C LYS A 192 12.40 -24.31 1.27
N ASP A 193 13.36 -23.61 1.87
CA ASP A 193 13.17 -22.35 2.60
C ASP A 193 14.35 -21.41 2.34
N PHE A 194 14.06 -20.12 2.09
CA PHE A 194 15.10 -19.08 2.07
C PHE A 194 15.52 -18.76 3.52
N GLY A 195 16.49 -19.51 4.04
CA GLY A 195 17.14 -19.24 5.32
C GLY A 195 16.47 -19.84 6.58
N TYR A 196 17.28 -19.98 7.64
CA TYR A 196 16.94 -20.58 8.94
C TYR A 196 16.73 -19.53 10.05
N TYR A 197 16.35 -18.29 9.71
CA TYR A 197 16.32 -17.20 10.70
C TYR A 197 15.37 -17.46 11.88
N ILE A 198 14.36 -18.34 11.74
CA ILE A 198 13.51 -18.80 12.85
C ILE A 198 13.22 -20.31 12.68
N PRO A 199 13.77 -21.20 13.54
CA PRO A 199 13.58 -22.64 13.41
C PRO A 199 12.10 -23.02 13.65
N GLY A 200 11.52 -23.77 12.71
CA GLY A 200 10.15 -24.30 12.80
C GLY A 200 9.03 -23.41 12.25
N HIS A 201 9.32 -22.28 11.60
CA HIS A 201 8.29 -21.28 11.21
C HIS A 201 8.17 -20.93 9.72
N GLY A 202 8.85 -21.66 8.83
CA GLY A 202 8.94 -21.30 7.40
C GLY A 202 9.77 -20.04 7.18
N GLY A 203 10.20 -19.77 5.94
CA GLY A 203 11.03 -18.61 5.63
C GLY A 203 10.28 -17.29 5.90
N PHE A 204 10.96 -16.30 6.50
CA PHE A 204 10.44 -14.93 6.62
C PHE A 204 10.06 -14.34 5.25
N THR A 205 10.84 -14.70 4.21
CA THR A 205 10.60 -14.37 2.81
C THR A 205 9.23 -14.82 2.32
N ASP A 206 8.77 -16.02 2.70
CA ASP A 206 7.49 -16.57 2.26
C ASP A 206 6.28 -15.74 2.72
N ARG A 207 6.46 -14.92 3.75
CA ARG A 207 5.41 -14.06 4.33
C ARG A 207 5.38 -12.67 3.70
N MET A 208 6.45 -12.27 3.02
CA MET A 208 6.62 -10.94 2.45
C MET A 208 6.42 -10.90 0.94
N ASP A 209 6.32 -12.06 0.27
CA ASP A 209 6.14 -12.13 -1.18
C ASP A 209 4.82 -11.48 -1.65
N CYS A 210 3.72 -11.69 -0.91
CA CYS A 210 2.44 -11.03 -1.19
C CYS A 210 2.49 -9.52 -0.84
N GLN A 211 3.23 -9.16 0.21
CA GLN A 211 3.40 -7.77 0.65
C GLN A 211 4.21 -6.95 -0.36
N MET A 212 5.20 -7.56 -1.03
CA MET A 212 5.96 -6.93 -2.11
C MET A 212 5.04 -6.50 -3.25
N VAL A 213 4.25 -7.43 -3.79
CA VAL A 213 3.36 -7.15 -4.92
C VAL A 213 2.35 -6.07 -4.55
N MET A 214 1.87 -6.10 -3.31
CA MET A 214 0.95 -5.10 -2.79
C MET A 214 1.58 -3.73 -2.61
N ALA A 215 2.80 -3.65 -2.07
CA ALA A 215 3.50 -2.37 -1.88
C ALA A 215 3.71 -1.62 -3.20
N ILE A 216 4.10 -2.34 -4.25
CA ILE A 216 4.25 -1.78 -5.61
C ILE A 216 2.89 -1.30 -6.14
N PHE A 217 1.86 -2.13 -6.01
CA PHE A 217 0.52 -1.77 -6.47
C PHE A 217 -0.03 -0.54 -5.76
N VAL A 218 0.09 -0.47 -4.43
CA VAL A 218 -0.39 0.67 -3.64
C VAL A 218 0.31 1.95 -4.05
N TYR A 219 1.63 1.90 -4.26
CA TYR A 219 2.37 3.08 -4.68
C TYR A 219 1.85 3.61 -6.02
N ILE A 220 1.73 2.73 -7.02
CA ILE A 220 1.21 3.12 -8.35
C ILE A 220 -0.23 3.60 -8.24
N TYR A 221 -1.06 2.90 -7.46
CA TYR A 221 -2.46 3.23 -7.26
C TYR A 221 -2.62 4.61 -6.62
N TYR A 222 -1.87 4.88 -5.56
CA TYR A 222 -1.87 6.15 -4.85
C TYR A 222 -1.51 7.30 -5.81
N GLN A 223 -0.38 7.18 -6.51
CA GLN A 223 0.07 8.20 -7.46
C GLN A 223 -0.90 8.41 -8.64
N SER A 224 -1.72 7.42 -8.98
CA SER A 224 -2.63 7.48 -10.13
C SER A 224 -4.05 7.94 -9.78
N PHE A 225 -4.57 7.54 -8.61
CA PHE A 225 -5.99 7.65 -8.28
C PHE A 225 -6.28 8.48 -7.03
N VAL A 226 -5.25 8.82 -6.24
CA VAL A 226 -5.43 9.64 -5.04
C VAL A 226 -5.06 11.07 -5.37
N PRO A 227 -6.02 12.02 -5.32
CA PRO A 227 -5.74 13.42 -5.59
C PRO A 227 -4.69 13.96 -4.62
N GLN A 228 -3.66 14.59 -5.18
CA GLN A 228 -2.63 15.29 -4.41
C GLN A 228 -3.03 16.77 -4.29
N ASP A 229 -3.29 17.22 -3.08
CA ASP A 229 -3.50 18.64 -2.80
C ASP A 229 -2.15 19.35 -2.75
N TYR A 230 -1.70 19.89 -3.89
CA TYR A 230 -0.49 20.69 -3.95
C TYR A 230 -0.74 22.06 -3.32
N SER A 231 -0.18 22.29 -2.14
CA SER A 231 -0.15 23.64 -1.57
C SER A 231 0.73 24.57 -2.41
N VAL A 232 0.37 25.86 -2.46
CA VAL A 232 1.17 26.88 -3.14
C VAL A 232 2.60 26.90 -2.59
N ASP A 233 2.76 26.70 -1.28
CA ASP A 233 4.07 26.65 -0.61
C ASP A 233 4.93 25.47 -1.08
N MET A 234 4.35 24.29 -1.30
CA MET A 234 5.07 23.14 -1.86
C MET A 234 5.53 23.41 -3.29
N ILE A 235 4.68 24.02 -4.12
CA ILE A 235 5.03 24.39 -5.49
C ILE A 235 6.15 25.44 -5.48
N LEU A 236 6.07 26.43 -4.60
CA LEU A 236 7.09 27.46 -4.45
C LEU A 236 8.43 26.88 -3.99
N ASP A 237 8.44 25.99 -2.97
CA ASP A 237 9.67 25.33 -2.52
C ASP A 237 10.30 24.48 -3.63
N GLN A 238 9.48 23.76 -4.41
CA GLN A 238 9.95 23.00 -5.58
C GLN A 238 10.55 23.91 -6.65
N ILE A 239 9.94 25.08 -6.93
CA ILE A 239 10.47 26.07 -7.87
C ILE A 239 11.81 26.62 -7.37
N VAL A 240 11.88 27.02 -6.11
CA VAL A 240 13.08 27.64 -5.52
C VAL A 240 14.26 26.68 -5.49
N ARG A 241 14.01 25.39 -5.20
CA ARG A 241 15.07 24.38 -5.10
C ARG A 241 15.56 23.86 -6.46
N ASN A 242 14.66 23.71 -7.42
CA ASN A 242 14.97 23.00 -8.66
C ASN A 242 15.22 23.91 -9.87
N LEU A 243 14.73 25.15 -9.87
CA LEU A 243 14.93 26.08 -10.99
C LEU A 243 16.08 27.05 -10.71
N SER A 244 16.83 27.39 -11.76
CA SER A 244 17.80 28.47 -11.72
C SER A 244 17.11 29.83 -11.54
N PHE A 245 17.84 30.83 -11.04
CA PHE A 245 17.29 32.18 -10.85
C PHE A 245 16.72 32.80 -12.15
N GLU A 246 17.33 32.50 -13.30
CA GLU A 246 16.83 32.97 -14.60
C GLU A 246 15.54 32.25 -15.02
N ASP A 247 15.43 30.94 -14.76
CA ASP A 247 14.19 30.18 -15.01
C ASP A 247 13.07 30.63 -14.08
N GLN A 248 13.38 30.96 -12.83
CA GLN A 248 12.43 31.54 -11.87
C GLN A 248 11.88 32.88 -12.35
N LYS A 249 12.74 33.79 -12.84
CA LYS A 249 12.29 35.06 -13.46
C LYS A 249 11.40 34.82 -14.66
N LYS A 250 11.79 33.90 -15.55
CA LYS A 250 11.01 33.56 -16.74
C LYS A 250 9.63 33.02 -16.39
N LEU A 251 9.55 32.15 -15.37
CA LEU A 251 8.30 31.63 -14.83
C LEU A 251 7.41 32.75 -14.27
N TYR A 252 7.99 33.65 -13.47
CA TYR A 252 7.28 34.81 -12.93
C TYR A 252 6.67 35.69 -14.03
N TYR A 253 7.43 36.01 -15.08
CA TYR A 253 6.91 36.80 -16.20
C TYR A 253 5.78 36.08 -16.94
N ARG A 254 5.91 34.77 -17.18
CA ARG A 254 4.84 33.96 -17.81
C ARG A 254 3.57 33.92 -16.97
N LEU A 255 3.69 33.70 -15.65
CA LEU A 255 2.55 33.72 -14.74
C LEU A 255 1.87 35.10 -14.72
N SER A 256 2.65 36.19 -14.69
CA SER A 256 2.11 37.55 -14.78
C SER A 256 1.32 37.79 -16.06
N GLN A 257 1.77 37.25 -17.21
CA GLN A 257 1.04 37.33 -18.48
C GLN A 257 -0.28 36.57 -18.43
N ILE A 258 -0.29 35.34 -17.90
CA ILE A 258 -1.50 34.52 -17.77
C ILE A 258 -2.54 35.22 -16.89
N PHE A 259 -2.13 35.81 -15.76
CA PHE A 259 -3.05 36.52 -14.88
C PHE A 259 -3.67 37.74 -15.55
N ARG A 260 -2.89 38.53 -16.31
CA ARG A 260 -3.42 39.66 -17.08
C ARG A 260 -4.43 39.21 -18.14
N GLN A 261 -4.16 38.08 -18.82
CA GLN A 261 -5.09 37.54 -19.81
C GLN A 261 -6.41 37.10 -19.18
N LYS A 262 -6.37 36.30 -18.10
CA LYS A 262 -7.58 35.87 -17.38
C LYS A 262 -8.38 37.06 -16.83
N GLN A 263 -7.70 38.11 -16.39
CA GLN A 263 -8.36 39.33 -15.91
C GLN A 263 -9.11 40.05 -17.03
N MET A 264 -8.61 40.05 -18.27
CA MET A 264 -9.32 40.62 -19.43
C MET A 264 -10.48 39.74 -19.93
N GLU A 265 -10.41 38.42 -19.78
CA GLU A 265 -11.50 37.48 -20.12
C GLU A 265 -12.67 37.51 -19.13
N SER A 266 -12.47 38.13 -17.96
CA SER A 266 -13.49 38.25 -16.91
C SER A 266 -14.30 39.55 -16.99
N TYR A 267 -14.06 40.39 -18.00
CA TYR A 267 -14.81 41.62 -18.34
C TYR A 267 -15.55 41.44 -19.67
#